data_AF-A0AAN9UAJ7-F1
#
_entry.id   AF-A0AAN9UAJ7-F1
#
_cell.length_a   1.000
_cell.length_b   1.000
_cell.length_c   1.000
_cell.angle_alpha   90.00
_cell.angle_beta   90.00
_cell.angle_gamma   90.00
#
_symmetry.space_group_name_H-M   'P 1'
#
loop_
_entity.id
_entity.type
_entity.pdbx_description
1 polymer ?
#
loop_
_entity_poly.entity_id
_entity_poly.type
_entity_poly.pdbx_seq_one_letter_code
_entity_poly.pdbx_strand_id
1 'polypeptide(L)'
;MKTSSLSKSQTVLFYSRPTGTQLKSSVSLSALCIAPLVAVAVAFVIYEAVVPGQQSDTADQARDTIESIFEDLVKDLEEEKMAEALPGRPGNLTPEQEEKLRKFWEVFLQVCGVLGSEEGDAPATSLGEQGKTGTDKTPKKKRHMSLFKKKDKKDKDGKDKDSISSEKTASSDSTTKATSNEDDKWGENKTYQEVLAKHTPEAIRSTIWAMVKHDHPDALLLRFLRARKWDVQKALSMLLSTMHWRASEAHVDDDIMVHGEALAAEQEKTGADEAARKAGADFLAQMRLGKSYIHGVDNSGRLICVVKAALHRAGEQSEESLERYTVYLIETSRLMLKPPADTACIIFDMTGFSLANMDYAPVKFMIRCFEANYPESLGVVLVHKAPWVFQGIWKVIRGWLDPVVASKVNFTNNAKDLEQFIAPERIMRELDGGEDWAYQYVEPVDGENAAMADTAARDALLREREALYEEYEQRTVDWIGSEEADKRAAAQAARNEVARKLDTQYWRLDPYVRARSLYDRVGIIKPGGVVDYYPSTNGPAAAAATNGTAAATTADTSADDVD
;
A
#
# COMPACT_ATOMS: atom_id res chain seq x y z
N MET A 1 -28.40 0.32 -64.61
CA MET A 1 -27.67 1.29 -65.46
C MET A 1 -26.90 2.25 -64.56
N LYS A 2 -25.56 2.29 -64.72
CA LYS A 2 -24.62 3.42 -64.59
C LYS A 2 -24.79 4.43 -63.41
N THR A 3 -23.85 4.43 -62.43
CA THR A 3 -22.71 5.41 -62.21
C THR A 3 -23.16 6.79 -61.70
N SER A 4 -22.54 7.53 -60.77
CA SER A 4 -21.17 7.56 -60.21
C SER A 4 -21.09 8.37 -58.90
N SER A 5 -20.11 8.00 -58.07
CA SER A 5 -19.16 8.81 -57.25
C SER A 5 -19.64 10.01 -56.41
N LEU A 6 -19.26 10.01 -55.12
CA LEU A 6 -18.12 10.82 -54.66
C LEU A 6 -17.60 10.38 -53.28
N SER A 7 -16.28 10.17 -53.26
CA SER A 7 -15.41 9.81 -52.15
C SER A 7 -15.12 11.04 -51.26
N LYS A 8 -15.00 10.83 -49.94
CA LYS A 8 -14.10 11.62 -49.10
C LYS A 8 -13.32 10.71 -48.16
N SER A 9 -12.01 10.75 -48.35
CA SER A 9 -10.98 9.99 -47.65
C SER A 9 -10.82 10.41 -46.20
N GLN A 10 -10.48 9.39 -45.42
CA GLN A 10 -9.85 9.46 -44.11
C GLN A 10 -8.53 10.24 -44.17
N THR A 11 -8.23 10.96 -43.09
CA THR A 11 -6.85 11.30 -42.73
C THR A 11 -6.67 10.88 -41.28
N VAL A 12 -6.25 9.64 -41.10
CA VAL A 12 -5.68 9.12 -39.86
C VAL A 12 -4.20 9.49 -39.90
N LEU A 13 -3.76 10.35 -38.98
CA LEU A 13 -2.34 10.66 -38.79
C LEU A 13 -1.64 9.43 -38.19
N PHE A 14 -1.01 8.66 -39.08
CA PHE A 14 0.01 7.67 -38.72
C PHE A 14 1.27 8.42 -38.26
N TYR A 15 1.61 8.32 -36.98
CA TYR A 15 3.01 8.53 -36.58
C TYR A 15 3.80 7.25 -36.90
N SER A 16 4.72 7.39 -37.86
CA SER A 16 5.61 6.32 -38.30
C SER A 16 6.61 5.95 -37.19
N ARG A 17 6.77 4.64 -36.97
CA ARG A 17 7.90 4.05 -36.23
C ARG A 17 9.23 4.37 -36.93
N PRO A 18 10.32 4.65 -36.20
CA PRO A 18 11.65 4.36 -36.70
C PRO A 18 11.93 2.86 -36.50
N THR A 19 12.02 2.12 -37.60
CA THR A 19 12.71 0.83 -37.67
C THR A 19 14.21 1.09 -37.55
N GLY A 20 14.84 0.52 -36.51
CA GLY A 20 16.28 0.59 -36.30
C GLY A 20 16.70 -0.42 -35.24
N THR A 21 16.84 -1.67 -35.64
CA THR A 21 17.46 -2.72 -34.83
C THR A 21 18.94 -2.37 -34.65
N GLN A 22 19.32 -1.99 -33.45
CA GLN A 22 20.70 -2.02 -32.97
C GLN A 22 20.70 -2.85 -31.69
N LEU A 23 21.26 -4.06 -31.74
CA LEU A 23 21.64 -4.79 -30.53
C LEU A 23 22.68 -3.92 -29.81
N LYS A 24 22.26 -3.18 -28.77
CA LYS A 24 23.20 -2.65 -27.79
C LYS A 24 23.36 -3.72 -26.71
N SER A 25 24.51 -4.40 -26.71
CA SER A 25 24.98 -5.12 -25.54
C SER A 25 25.11 -4.11 -24.39
N SER A 26 24.17 -4.13 -23.45
CA SER A 26 24.19 -3.27 -22.27
C SER A 26 25.15 -3.85 -21.23
N VAL A 27 26.44 -3.69 -21.46
CA VAL A 27 27.40 -3.61 -20.36
C VAL A 27 27.68 -2.12 -20.21
N SER A 28 27.22 -1.52 -19.12
CA SER A 28 27.45 -0.09 -18.87
C SER A 28 28.96 0.18 -18.87
N LEU A 29 29.40 1.30 -19.47
CA LEU A 29 30.81 1.70 -19.42
C LEU A 29 31.32 1.83 -17.97
N SER A 30 30.42 2.13 -17.01
CA SER A 30 30.69 2.15 -15.57
C SER A 30 31.10 0.75 -15.06
N ALA A 31 30.44 -0.32 -15.50
CA ALA A 31 30.76 -1.70 -15.11
C ALA A 31 32.15 -2.18 -15.59
N LEU A 32 32.64 -1.64 -16.70
CA LEU A 32 33.99 -1.91 -17.22
C LEU A 32 35.11 -1.23 -16.41
N CYS A 33 34.80 -0.17 -15.65
CA CYS A 33 35.75 0.54 -14.80
C CYS A 33 35.75 0.05 -13.33
N ILE A 34 34.68 -0.60 -12.87
CA ILE A 34 34.51 -1.06 -11.47
C ILE A 34 35.40 -2.27 -11.16
N ALA A 35 35.48 -3.26 -12.05
CA ALA A 35 36.26 -4.48 -11.80
C ALA A 35 37.77 -4.25 -11.59
N PRO A 36 38.45 -3.38 -12.37
CA PRO A 36 39.86 -3.04 -12.10
C PRO A 36 40.06 -2.29 -10.77
N LEU A 37 39.16 -1.37 -10.41
CA LEU A 37 39.29 -0.57 -9.17
C LEU A 37 39.09 -1.41 -7.90
N VAL A 38 38.10 -2.30 -7.90
CA VAL A 38 37.88 -3.26 -6.81
C VAL A 38 39.07 -4.22 -6.68
N ALA A 39 39.65 -4.67 -7.80
CA ALA A 39 40.84 -5.51 -7.78
C ALA A 39 42.06 -4.79 -7.19
N VAL A 40 42.23 -3.49 -7.46
CA VAL A 40 43.30 -2.65 -6.87
C VAL A 40 43.09 -2.45 -5.37
N ALA A 41 41.86 -2.17 -4.93
CA ALA A 41 41.53 -2.02 -3.51
C ALA A 41 41.76 -3.33 -2.72
N VAL A 42 41.31 -4.47 -3.27
CA VAL A 42 41.56 -5.80 -2.67
C VAL A 42 43.04 -6.13 -2.64
N ALA A 43 43.80 -5.83 -3.70
CA ALA A 43 45.24 -6.04 -3.74
C ALA A 43 45.99 -5.17 -2.72
N PHE A 44 45.53 -3.95 -2.45
CA PHE A 44 46.10 -3.04 -1.47
C PHE A 44 45.82 -3.52 -0.02
N VAL A 45 44.60 -3.97 0.27
CA VAL A 45 44.25 -4.57 1.59
C VAL A 45 45.06 -5.84 1.85
N ILE A 46 45.28 -6.68 0.82
CA ILE A 46 46.13 -7.87 0.91
C ILE A 46 47.59 -7.47 1.16
N TYR A 47 48.09 -6.42 0.51
CA TYR A 47 49.46 -5.94 0.68
C TYR A 47 49.73 -5.44 2.12
N GLU A 48 48.81 -4.65 2.68
CA GLU A 48 48.85 -4.17 4.09
C GLU A 48 48.81 -5.33 5.10
N ALA A 49 48.00 -6.36 4.85
CA ALA A 49 47.92 -7.54 5.71
C ALA A 49 49.20 -8.39 5.70
N VAL A 50 50.04 -8.27 4.66
CA VAL A 50 51.23 -9.10 4.43
C VAL A 50 52.54 -8.38 4.79
N VAL A 51 52.55 -7.05 4.86
CA VAL A 51 53.76 -6.26 5.15
C VAL A 51 53.52 -5.30 6.33
N PRO A 52 53.69 -5.73 7.59
CA PRO A 52 53.52 -4.86 8.75
C PRO A 52 54.78 -4.00 8.96
N GLY A 53 54.62 -2.67 9.02
CA GLY A 53 55.62 -1.81 9.69
C GLY A 53 56.13 -0.56 8.98
N GLN A 54 55.51 -0.07 7.90
CA GLN A 54 55.78 1.29 7.41
C GLN A 54 54.47 2.04 7.20
N GLN A 55 54.02 2.79 8.22
CA GLN A 55 53.10 3.90 8.00
C GLN A 55 53.86 4.99 7.25
N SER A 56 53.49 5.23 5.98
CA SER A 56 53.93 6.40 5.23
C SER A 56 52.73 7.31 4.94
N ASP A 57 52.93 8.62 4.93
CA ASP A 57 51.91 9.63 4.55
C ASP A 57 51.23 9.33 3.19
N THR A 58 51.89 8.52 2.37
CA THR A 58 51.40 8.04 1.06
C THR A 58 50.26 7.04 1.19
N ALA A 59 50.22 6.24 2.26
CA ALA A 59 49.17 5.25 2.50
C ALA A 59 47.86 5.91 2.97
N ASP A 60 47.96 6.94 3.83
CA ASP A 60 46.80 7.72 4.27
C ASP A 60 46.18 8.52 3.10
N GLN A 61 47.01 9.14 2.24
CA GLN A 61 46.52 9.79 1.03
C GLN A 61 45.86 8.83 0.04
N ALA A 62 46.39 7.61 -0.11
CA ALA A 62 45.79 6.59 -0.96
C ALA A 62 44.45 6.10 -0.39
N ARG A 63 44.34 5.97 0.94
CA ARG A 63 43.10 5.63 1.63
C ARG A 63 42.02 6.69 1.44
N ASP A 64 42.36 7.96 1.68
CA ASP A 64 41.42 9.08 1.48
C ASP A 64 40.94 9.17 0.03
N THR A 65 41.85 8.92 -0.92
CA THR A 65 41.51 8.88 -2.36
C THR A 65 40.57 7.72 -2.68
N ILE A 66 40.78 6.55 -2.09
CA ILE A 66 39.91 5.37 -2.29
C ILE A 66 38.55 5.58 -1.63
N GLU A 67 38.48 6.15 -0.42
CA GLU A 67 37.23 6.50 0.25
C GLU A 67 36.44 7.53 -0.57
N SER A 68 37.09 8.58 -1.08
CA SER A 68 36.46 9.56 -1.98
C SER A 68 35.96 8.93 -3.29
N ILE A 69 36.75 8.06 -3.94
CA ILE A 69 36.32 7.37 -5.17
C ILE A 69 35.15 6.42 -4.89
N PHE A 70 35.15 5.76 -3.73
CA PHE A 70 34.06 4.89 -3.32
C PHE A 70 32.79 5.69 -3.01
N GLU A 71 32.90 6.83 -2.31
CA GLU A 71 31.79 7.76 -2.09
C GLU A 71 31.23 8.32 -3.40
N ASP A 72 32.09 8.76 -4.31
CA ASP A 72 31.70 9.25 -5.63
C ASP A 72 31.05 8.12 -6.46
N LEU A 73 31.54 6.89 -6.39
CA LEU A 73 30.94 5.74 -7.09
C LEU A 73 29.60 5.33 -6.48
N VAL A 74 29.47 5.38 -5.15
CA VAL A 74 28.19 5.15 -4.46
C VAL A 74 27.20 6.23 -4.86
N LYS A 75 27.64 7.49 -4.91
CA LYS A 75 26.84 8.63 -5.35
C LYS A 75 26.44 8.52 -6.83
N ASP A 76 27.35 8.15 -7.71
CA ASP A 76 27.07 7.93 -9.14
C ASP A 76 26.12 6.74 -9.34
N LEU A 77 26.22 5.68 -8.53
CA LEU A 77 25.29 4.54 -8.53
C LEU A 77 23.93 4.93 -7.93
N GLU A 78 23.88 5.84 -6.96
CA GLU A 78 22.66 6.43 -6.44
C GLU A 78 22.01 7.36 -7.47
N GLU A 79 22.79 8.14 -8.21
CA GLU A 79 22.36 9.00 -9.31
C GLU A 79 21.93 8.18 -10.56
N GLU A 80 22.58 7.05 -10.87
CA GLU A 80 22.11 6.09 -11.88
C GLU A 80 20.86 5.31 -11.40
N LYS A 81 20.71 5.02 -10.09
CA LYS A 81 19.48 4.44 -9.50
C LYS A 81 18.35 5.44 -9.39
N MET A 82 18.64 6.74 -9.40
CA MET A 82 17.70 7.81 -9.75
C MET A 82 17.30 7.77 -11.24
N ALA A 83 17.46 6.61 -11.92
CA ALA A 83 16.71 6.20 -13.09
C ALA A 83 15.24 6.65 -13.00
N GLU A 84 14.94 7.74 -13.70
CA GLU A 84 13.65 8.43 -13.82
C GLU A 84 12.64 8.10 -12.71
N ALA A 85 12.86 8.67 -11.51
CA ALA A 85 11.87 8.63 -10.44
C ALA A 85 10.49 8.97 -11.02
N LEU A 86 9.44 8.22 -10.69
CA LEU A 86 8.14 8.41 -11.32
C LEU A 86 7.59 9.84 -11.05
N PRO A 87 6.78 10.43 -11.94
CA PRO A 87 6.24 11.77 -11.71
C PRO A 87 5.46 11.88 -10.40
N GLY A 88 5.62 12.99 -9.68
CA GLY A 88 4.92 13.23 -8.42
C GLY A 88 5.45 12.42 -7.23
N ARG A 89 6.69 11.91 -7.31
CA ARG A 89 7.44 11.25 -6.21
C ARG A 89 8.61 12.14 -5.76
N PRO A 90 9.20 11.87 -4.58
CA PRO A 90 10.45 12.53 -4.19
C PRO A 90 11.49 12.44 -5.32
N GLY A 91 12.17 13.55 -5.60
CA GLY A 91 13.15 13.65 -6.69
C GLY A 91 12.57 13.86 -8.10
N ASN A 92 11.25 13.77 -8.31
CA ASN A 92 10.61 14.12 -9.59
C ASN A 92 9.28 14.85 -9.39
N LEU A 93 9.36 16.06 -8.84
CA LEU A 93 8.25 16.99 -8.70
C LEU A 93 8.41 18.16 -9.69
N THR A 94 7.32 18.65 -10.27
CA THR A 94 7.32 19.97 -10.91
C THR A 94 7.37 21.08 -9.84
N PRO A 95 7.75 22.32 -10.19
CA PRO A 95 7.73 23.43 -9.22
C PRO A 95 6.36 23.63 -8.55
N GLU A 96 5.27 23.47 -9.30
CA GLU A 96 3.91 23.58 -8.76
C GLU A 96 3.58 22.44 -7.80
N GLN A 97 4.08 21.23 -8.08
CA GLN A 97 3.90 20.06 -7.22
C GLN A 97 4.69 20.19 -5.92
N GLU A 98 5.93 20.71 -6.00
CA GLU A 98 6.73 21.03 -4.84
C GLU A 98 6.04 22.06 -3.95
N GLU A 99 5.47 23.11 -4.55
CA GLU A 99 4.70 24.12 -3.82
C GLU A 99 3.49 23.53 -3.11
N LYS A 100 2.78 22.59 -3.75
CA LYS A 100 1.66 21.87 -3.14
C LYS A 100 2.10 20.99 -1.98
N LEU A 101 3.24 20.33 -2.10
CA LEU A 101 3.83 19.55 -1.01
C LEU A 101 4.23 20.45 0.17
N ARG A 102 4.85 21.60 -0.12
CA ARG A 102 5.20 22.61 0.88
C ARG A 102 3.98 23.10 1.64
N LYS A 103 2.93 23.50 0.90
CA LYS A 103 1.67 23.93 1.51
C LYS A 103 1.04 22.79 2.32
N PHE A 104 1.08 21.56 1.84
CA PHE A 104 0.51 20.43 2.58
C PHE A 104 1.23 20.16 3.90
N TRP A 105 2.56 20.17 3.92
CA TRP A 105 3.32 20.12 5.17
C TRP A 105 3.00 21.27 6.11
N GLU A 106 2.87 22.49 5.59
CA GLU A 106 2.51 23.66 6.39
C GLU A 106 1.15 23.47 7.10
N VAL A 107 0.08 23.13 6.37
CA VAL A 107 -1.25 22.95 7.00
C VAL A 107 -1.25 21.75 7.94
N PHE A 108 -0.52 20.69 7.61
CA PHE A 108 -0.42 19.51 8.46
C PHE A 108 0.31 19.82 9.80
N LEU A 109 1.41 20.57 9.75
CA LEU A 109 2.15 20.98 10.94
C LEU A 109 1.37 21.98 11.79
N GLN A 110 0.50 22.80 11.20
CA GLN A 110 -0.46 23.63 11.94
C GLN A 110 -1.48 22.75 12.69
N VAL A 111 -2.04 21.72 12.05
CA VAL A 111 -2.92 20.75 12.73
C VAL A 111 -2.21 20.03 13.87
N CYS A 112 -0.91 19.76 13.72
CA CYS A 112 -0.07 19.16 14.74
C CYS A 112 0.41 20.14 15.84
N GLY A 113 0.06 21.43 15.75
CA GLY A 113 0.46 22.45 16.71
C GLY A 113 1.96 22.80 16.68
N VAL A 114 2.69 22.36 15.65
CA VAL A 114 4.13 22.64 15.47
C VAL A 114 4.34 24.03 14.88
N LEU A 115 3.49 24.44 13.93
CA LEU A 115 3.43 25.79 13.41
C LEU A 115 2.28 26.56 14.05
N GLY A 116 2.52 27.81 14.44
CA GLY A 116 1.44 28.69 14.88
C GLY A 116 0.42 28.90 13.77
N SER A 117 -0.87 28.84 14.08
CA SER A 117 -1.89 29.41 13.21
C SER A 117 -1.68 30.92 13.21
N GLU A 118 -1.51 31.55 12.04
CA GLU A 118 -1.64 33.01 11.97
C GLU A 118 -2.97 33.39 12.63
N GLU A 119 -2.95 34.32 13.59
CA GLU A 119 -4.15 34.81 14.28
C GLU A 119 -5.13 35.35 13.23
N GLY A 120 -6.05 34.51 12.75
CA GLY A 120 -7.02 34.87 11.71
C GLY A 120 -7.61 33.70 10.93
N ASP A 121 -6.87 32.61 10.72
CA ASP A 121 -7.34 31.43 9.98
C ASP A 121 -7.19 30.15 10.83
N ALA A 122 -8.11 29.96 11.78
CA ALA A 122 -8.52 28.60 12.09
C ALA A 122 -9.05 27.99 10.77
N PRO A 123 -8.76 26.73 10.42
CA PRO A 123 -9.23 26.14 9.16
C PRO A 123 -10.75 26.32 9.10
N ALA A 124 -11.18 27.24 8.25
CA ALA A 124 -12.54 27.71 8.25
C ALA A 124 -13.48 26.53 8.02
N THR A 125 -14.28 26.21 9.02
CA THR A 125 -15.54 25.48 8.87
C THR A 125 -16.49 26.36 8.05
N SER A 126 -16.30 26.44 6.73
CA SER A 126 -17.28 27.00 5.80
C SER A 126 -16.99 26.59 4.35
N LEU A 127 -17.55 25.46 3.93
CA LEU A 127 -17.92 25.30 2.53
C LEU A 127 -19.19 26.12 2.31
N GLY A 128 -19.09 27.10 1.42
CA GLY A 128 -19.95 28.27 1.28
C GLY A 128 -21.47 28.07 1.23
N GLU A 129 -22.18 28.90 1.99
CA GLU A 129 -23.44 29.50 1.58
C GLU A 129 -23.15 30.95 1.14
N GLN A 130 -23.37 31.26 -0.13
CA GLN A 130 -23.53 32.66 -0.57
C GLN A 130 -25.02 32.96 -0.78
N GLY A 131 -25.53 33.85 0.09
CA GLY A 131 -26.47 34.89 -0.30
C GLY A 131 -27.96 34.58 -0.18
N LYS A 132 -28.56 35.04 0.92
CA LYS A 132 -29.74 35.92 0.86
C LYS A 132 -29.97 36.65 2.19
N THR A 133 -29.99 37.97 2.08
CA THR A 133 -30.37 38.95 3.10
C THR A 133 -31.84 38.80 3.53
N GLY A 134 -32.13 38.94 4.83
CA GLY A 134 -33.51 39.24 5.27
C GLY A 134 -33.86 38.89 6.72
N THR A 135 -33.58 39.83 7.64
CA THR A 135 -34.37 40.22 8.83
C THR A 135 -34.91 39.17 9.82
N ASP A 136 -34.31 39.20 11.02
CA ASP A 136 -34.96 39.55 12.31
C ASP A 136 -36.02 38.61 12.92
N LYS A 137 -35.65 37.86 13.99
CA LYS A 137 -36.25 37.94 15.36
C LYS A 137 -35.77 36.85 16.34
N THR A 138 -35.87 37.23 17.61
CA THR A 138 -35.32 36.73 18.89
C THR A 138 -35.80 35.35 19.41
N PRO A 139 -35.15 34.79 20.47
CA PRO A 139 -35.06 33.34 20.73
C PRO A 139 -36.03 32.82 21.81
N LYS A 140 -36.29 31.49 21.85
CA LYS A 140 -36.64 30.79 23.11
C LYS A 140 -36.66 29.24 23.04
N LYS A 141 -35.89 28.67 23.98
CA LYS A 141 -36.13 27.51 24.87
C LYS A 141 -36.19 26.07 24.35
N LYS A 142 -35.17 25.32 24.81
CA LYS A 142 -35.12 23.91 25.25
C LYS A 142 -36.47 23.33 25.71
N ARG A 143 -36.83 22.14 25.21
CA ARG A 143 -37.52 21.09 25.99
C ARG A 143 -37.07 19.69 25.57
N HIS A 144 -36.57 19.00 26.59
CA HIS A 144 -36.31 17.58 26.77
C HIS A 144 -37.58 16.71 26.59
N MET A 145 -37.46 15.44 26.16
CA MET A 145 -38.01 14.23 26.82
C MET A 145 -37.96 12.97 25.91
N SER A 146 -37.14 12.01 26.32
CA SER A 146 -37.33 10.55 26.43
C SER A 146 -38.41 9.80 25.62
N LEU A 147 -37.89 8.81 24.86
CA LEU A 147 -38.22 7.38 24.75
C LEU A 147 -39.44 6.74 25.48
N PHE A 148 -39.97 5.72 24.77
CA PHE A 148 -40.74 4.51 25.15
C PHE A 148 -42.26 4.60 25.37
N LYS A 149 -43.07 3.89 24.55
CA LYS A 149 -43.58 2.50 24.79
C LYS A 149 -44.68 2.07 23.80
N LYS A 150 -44.44 0.95 23.12
CA LYS A 150 -45.18 -0.35 23.13
C LYS A 150 -46.69 -0.42 22.84
N LYS A 151 -46.98 -1.33 21.89
CA LYS A 151 -48.05 -2.37 21.84
C LYS A 151 -49.48 -1.86 21.67
N ASP A 152 -50.38 -2.51 20.94
CA ASP A 152 -50.60 -3.95 20.75
C ASP A 152 -51.62 -4.16 19.61
N LYS A 153 -51.57 -5.33 18.94
CA LYS A 153 -52.70 -6.19 18.45
C LYS A 153 -53.79 -5.58 17.53
N LYS A 154 -54.44 -6.28 16.59
CA LYS A 154 -54.53 -7.68 16.12
C LYS A 154 -55.55 -7.65 14.95
N ASP A 155 -55.43 -8.56 13.98
CA ASP A 155 -56.50 -9.14 13.14
C ASP A 155 -57.32 -8.14 12.25
N LYS A 156 -57.84 -8.44 11.05
CA LYS A 156 -57.96 -9.64 10.21
C LYS A 156 -58.57 -9.19 8.85
N ASP A 157 -58.31 -10.00 7.83
CA ASP A 157 -59.18 -10.37 6.71
C ASP A 157 -59.58 -9.36 5.59
N GLY A 158 -59.42 -9.87 4.35
CA GLY A 158 -60.37 -9.68 3.24
C GLY A 158 -60.03 -8.58 2.24
N LYS A 159 -59.28 -8.83 1.16
CA LYS A 159 -59.70 -9.47 -0.11
C LYS A 159 -60.45 -8.54 -1.08
N ASP A 160 -59.76 -8.27 -2.20
CA ASP A 160 -60.19 -7.98 -3.58
C ASP A 160 -61.34 -6.99 -3.83
N LYS A 161 -61.06 -5.90 -4.56
CA LYS A 161 -61.33 -5.87 -6.02
C LYS A 161 -60.98 -4.54 -6.69
N ASP A 162 -60.48 -4.75 -7.90
CA ASP A 162 -60.25 -3.84 -9.01
C ASP A 162 -61.39 -2.88 -9.34
N SER A 163 -61.04 -1.69 -9.82
CA SER A 163 -61.29 -1.18 -11.19
C SER A 163 -61.31 0.36 -11.21
N ILE A 164 -60.31 0.97 -11.83
CA ILE A 164 -60.36 1.64 -13.17
C ILE A 164 -61.11 2.98 -13.15
N SER A 165 -60.37 4.09 -13.24
CA SER A 165 -60.20 4.88 -14.48
C SER A 165 -59.73 6.32 -14.21
N SER A 166 -58.79 6.78 -15.05
CA SER A 166 -58.59 8.15 -15.62
C SER A 166 -58.83 9.36 -14.71
N GLU A 167 -57.99 10.37 -14.60
CA GLU A 167 -57.13 11.03 -15.57
C GLU A 167 -56.42 12.15 -14.78
N LYS A 168 -55.12 12.38 -14.96
CA LYS A 168 -54.54 13.72 -14.76
C LYS A 168 -53.21 13.87 -15.48
N THR A 169 -53.28 14.67 -16.53
CA THR A 169 -52.20 15.22 -17.32
C THR A 169 -51.44 16.27 -16.51
N ALA A 170 -50.11 16.10 -16.49
CA ALA A 170 -49.04 17.10 -16.44
C ALA A 170 -49.22 18.39 -15.61
N SER A 171 -48.42 18.50 -14.55
CA SER A 171 -47.59 19.67 -14.30
C SER A 171 -46.19 19.16 -13.97
N SER A 172 -45.23 19.46 -14.85
CA SER A 172 -43.82 19.22 -14.61
C SER A 172 -43.38 20.00 -13.38
N ASP A 173 -42.73 19.33 -12.43
CA ASP A 173 -41.75 20.01 -11.60
C ASP A 173 -40.45 19.22 -11.65
N SER A 174 -39.41 19.96 -12.00
CA SER A 174 -38.14 19.45 -12.47
C SER A 174 -37.32 18.86 -11.32
N THR A 175 -36.81 17.66 -11.56
CA THR A 175 -35.48 17.17 -11.17
C THR A 175 -34.66 18.14 -10.32
N THR A 176 -34.78 18.07 -9.00
CA THR A 176 -33.67 18.42 -8.11
C THR A 176 -32.63 17.33 -8.26
N LYS A 177 -31.72 17.59 -9.21
CA LYS A 177 -30.48 16.85 -9.42
C LYS A 177 -29.72 16.87 -8.10
N ALA A 178 -29.76 15.74 -7.38
CA ALA A 178 -28.86 15.50 -6.28
C ALA A 178 -27.44 15.68 -6.82
N THR A 179 -26.77 16.74 -6.41
CA THR A 179 -25.31 16.80 -6.48
C THR A 179 -24.82 15.74 -5.51
N SER A 180 -24.55 14.54 -6.03
CA SER A 180 -23.71 13.58 -5.34
C SER A 180 -22.38 14.28 -5.07
N ASN A 181 -22.01 14.42 -3.80
CA ASN A 181 -20.61 14.64 -3.43
C ASN A 181 -19.86 13.35 -3.81
N GLU A 182 -19.50 13.20 -5.08
CA GLU A 182 -18.71 12.06 -5.59
C GLU A 182 -17.37 11.94 -4.85
N ASP A 183 -16.89 13.06 -4.28
CA ASP A 183 -15.60 13.17 -3.57
C ASP A 183 -15.62 12.67 -2.11
N ASP A 184 -16.76 12.27 -1.53
CA ASP A 184 -16.85 11.85 -0.10
C ASP A 184 -17.44 10.44 0.08
N LYS A 185 -17.10 9.52 -0.84
CA LYS A 185 -17.56 8.13 -0.84
C LYS A 185 -17.38 7.42 0.50
N TRP A 186 -16.29 7.72 1.21
CA TRP A 186 -15.90 7.07 2.46
C TRP A 186 -16.18 7.90 3.72
N GLY A 187 -16.87 9.05 3.60
CA GLY A 187 -17.20 9.90 4.73
C GLY A 187 -16.00 10.60 5.37
N GLU A 188 -14.94 10.83 4.60
CA GLU A 188 -13.67 11.42 5.01
C GLU A 188 -13.86 12.80 5.66
N ASN A 189 -14.80 13.61 5.18
CA ASN A 189 -15.05 14.93 5.77
C ASN A 189 -15.65 14.83 7.17
N LYS A 190 -16.54 13.84 7.39
CA LYS A 190 -17.11 13.60 8.72
C LYS A 190 -16.02 13.10 9.67
N THR A 191 -15.23 12.13 9.23
CA THR A 191 -14.11 11.59 10.02
C THR A 191 -13.08 12.67 10.34
N TYR A 192 -12.75 13.53 9.39
CA TYR A 192 -11.85 14.68 9.60
C TYR A 192 -12.30 15.56 10.77
N GLN A 193 -13.58 15.95 10.80
CA GLN A 193 -14.14 16.77 11.89
C GLN A 193 -14.11 16.02 13.23
N GLU A 194 -14.39 14.72 13.22
CA GLU A 194 -14.31 13.89 14.43
C GLU A 194 -12.88 13.75 14.95
N VAL A 195 -11.89 13.62 14.06
CA VAL A 195 -10.48 13.50 14.45
C VAL A 195 -10.00 14.77 15.14
N LEU A 196 -10.25 15.93 14.54
CA LEU A 196 -9.87 17.22 15.13
C LEU A 196 -10.57 17.50 16.46
N ALA A 197 -11.77 16.93 16.67
CA ALA A 197 -12.49 17.08 17.93
C ALA A 197 -12.04 16.10 19.03
N LYS A 198 -11.53 14.92 18.66
CA LYS A 198 -11.25 13.82 19.60
C LYS A 198 -9.77 13.65 19.94
N HIS A 199 -8.86 14.03 19.03
CA HIS A 199 -7.43 13.80 19.20
C HIS A 199 -6.68 15.11 19.44
N THR A 200 -5.66 15.06 20.30
CA THR A 200 -4.76 16.22 20.48
C THR A 200 -3.84 16.37 19.27
N PRO A 201 -3.32 17.57 19.00
CA PRO A 201 -2.32 17.80 17.96
C PRO A 201 -1.13 16.83 18.06
N GLU A 202 -0.67 16.53 19.27
CA GLU A 202 0.45 15.62 19.52
C GLU A 202 0.09 14.16 19.18
N ALA A 203 -1.15 13.73 19.44
CA ALA A 203 -1.60 12.38 19.06
C ALA A 203 -1.66 12.22 17.53
N ILE A 204 -2.10 13.25 16.80
CA ILE A 204 -2.11 13.28 15.34
C ILE A 204 -0.66 13.23 14.81
N ARG A 205 0.23 14.06 15.38
CA ARG A 205 1.66 14.08 15.08
C ARG A 205 2.33 12.72 15.32
N SER A 206 2.04 12.06 16.44
CA SER A 206 2.59 10.73 16.72
C SER A 206 2.12 9.68 15.69
N THR A 207 0.87 9.78 15.24
CA THR A 207 0.30 8.82 14.28
C THR A 207 0.97 8.90 12.91
N ILE A 208 1.23 10.10 12.37
CA ILE A 208 1.94 10.21 11.08
C ILE A 208 3.34 9.62 11.16
N TRP A 209 4.06 9.83 12.26
CA TRP A 209 5.41 9.33 12.41
C TRP A 209 5.46 7.81 12.55
N ALA A 210 4.48 7.21 13.22
CA ALA A 210 4.29 5.76 13.23
C ALA A 210 3.98 5.20 11.82
N MET A 211 3.36 5.98 10.93
CA MET A 211 3.06 5.57 9.55
C MET A 211 4.26 5.54 8.61
N VAL A 212 5.22 6.43 8.83
CA VAL A 212 6.38 6.60 7.95
C VAL A 212 7.24 5.33 7.92
N LYS A 213 7.52 4.69 9.06
CA LYS A 213 8.40 3.51 9.15
C LYS A 213 9.74 3.76 8.40
N HIS A 214 10.03 3.04 7.33
CA HIS A 214 11.24 3.23 6.50
C HIS A 214 10.99 4.08 5.25
N ASP A 215 9.73 4.48 4.99
CA ASP A 215 9.40 5.31 3.83
C ASP A 215 9.99 6.72 3.99
N HIS A 216 10.22 7.40 2.88
CA HIS A 216 10.51 8.83 2.90
C HIS A 216 9.25 9.60 3.39
N PRO A 217 9.34 10.53 4.37
CA PRO A 217 8.15 11.24 4.88
C PRO A 217 7.35 11.97 3.79
N ASP A 218 8.03 12.65 2.86
CA ASP A 218 7.37 13.26 1.69
C ASP A 218 6.65 12.24 0.79
N ALA A 219 7.18 11.02 0.62
CA ALA A 219 6.53 10.00 -0.20
C ALA A 219 5.15 9.64 0.34
N LEU A 220 4.98 9.62 1.67
CA LEU A 220 3.70 9.38 2.31
C LEU A 220 2.69 10.47 1.96
N LEU A 221 3.02 11.75 2.17
CA LEU A 221 2.12 12.87 1.85
C LEU A 221 1.82 12.97 0.35
N LEU A 222 2.81 12.71 -0.50
CA LEU A 222 2.66 12.75 -1.96
C LEU A 222 1.63 11.73 -2.46
N ARG A 223 1.46 10.57 -1.81
CA ARG A 223 0.38 9.63 -2.15
C ARG A 223 -1.00 10.27 -2.02
N PHE A 224 -1.25 11.01 -0.93
CA PHE A 224 -2.51 11.70 -0.70
C PHE A 224 -2.73 12.87 -1.66
N LEU A 225 -1.67 13.65 -1.95
CA LEU A 225 -1.75 14.72 -2.96
C LEU A 225 -2.11 14.17 -4.35
N ARG A 226 -1.42 13.12 -4.81
CA ARG A 226 -1.74 12.49 -6.11
C ARG A 226 -3.17 11.95 -6.13
N ALA A 227 -3.59 11.25 -5.08
CA ALA A 227 -4.95 10.71 -4.95
C ALA A 227 -6.05 11.79 -4.94
N ARG A 228 -5.72 13.02 -4.52
CA ARG A 228 -6.64 14.16 -4.49
C ARG A 228 -6.31 15.23 -5.53
N LYS A 229 -5.62 14.85 -6.61
CA LYS A 229 -5.32 15.72 -7.76
C LYS A 229 -4.65 17.04 -7.34
N TRP A 230 -3.76 16.96 -6.35
CA TRP A 230 -3.02 18.07 -5.77
C TRP A 230 -3.89 19.13 -5.06
N ASP A 231 -5.10 18.75 -4.63
CA ASP A 231 -5.93 19.52 -3.69
C ASP A 231 -5.47 19.25 -2.25
N VAL A 232 -4.86 20.27 -1.64
CA VAL A 232 -4.24 20.16 -0.31
C VAL A 232 -5.26 19.88 0.78
N GLN A 233 -6.43 20.53 0.76
CA GLN A 233 -7.43 20.35 1.82
C GLN A 233 -8.07 18.97 1.73
N LYS A 234 -8.38 18.50 0.52
CA LYS A 234 -8.90 17.14 0.34
C LYS A 234 -7.86 16.08 0.69
N ALA A 235 -6.60 16.30 0.36
CA ALA A 235 -5.50 15.41 0.75
C ALA A 235 -5.35 15.33 2.28
N LEU A 236 -5.46 16.47 2.98
CA LEU A 236 -5.44 16.54 4.44
C LEU A 236 -6.62 15.79 5.06
N SER A 237 -7.84 15.98 4.55
CA SER A 237 -9.02 15.23 5.01
C SER A 237 -8.84 13.72 4.86
N MET A 238 -8.36 13.26 3.70
CA MET A 238 -8.09 11.85 3.43
C MET A 238 -7.01 11.28 4.35
N LEU A 239 -5.91 12.03 4.56
CA LEU A 239 -4.82 11.63 5.45
C LEU A 239 -5.30 11.44 6.89
N LEU A 240 -6.05 12.41 7.44
CA LEU A 240 -6.60 12.33 8.81
C LEU A 240 -7.61 11.19 8.96
N SER A 241 -8.47 10.97 7.97
CA SER A 241 -9.37 9.83 7.94
C SER A 241 -8.62 8.50 7.94
N THR A 242 -7.54 8.41 7.16
CA THR A 242 -6.67 7.22 7.10
C THR A 242 -5.96 6.97 8.43
N MET A 243 -5.42 8.03 9.05
CA MET A 243 -4.77 7.95 10.36
C MET A 243 -5.74 7.44 11.44
N HIS A 244 -6.99 7.93 11.42
CA HIS A 244 -8.02 7.44 12.33
C HIS A 244 -8.34 5.96 12.13
N TRP A 245 -8.61 5.55 10.89
CA TRP A 245 -8.85 4.15 10.57
C TRP A 245 -7.67 3.27 11.03
N ARG A 246 -6.45 3.69 10.74
CA ARG A 246 -5.23 2.95 11.07
C ARG A 246 -5.06 2.74 12.57
N ALA A 247 -5.28 3.79 13.36
CA ALA A 247 -5.02 3.82 14.80
C ALA A 247 -6.22 3.37 15.66
N SER A 248 -7.46 3.47 15.16
CA SER A 248 -8.68 3.26 15.96
C SER A 248 -9.64 2.20 15.42
N GLU A 249 -9.55 1.84 14.15
CA GLU A 249 -10.40 0.78 13.57
C GLU A 249 -9.58 -0.48 13.29
N ALA A 250 -8.49 -0.35 12.54
CA ALA A 250 -7.68 -1.47 12.08
C ALA A 250 -6.56 -1.88 13.04
N HIS A 251 -6.16 -1.01 13.97
CA HIS A 251 -5.07 -1.27 14.93
C HIS A 251 -3.81 -1.82 14.27
N VAL A 252 -3.33 -1.10 13.24
CA VAL A 252 -2.30 -1.62 12.34
C VAL A 252 -0.97 -1.81 13.04
N ASP A 253 -0.54 -0.82 13.84
CA ASP A 253 0.79 -0.83 14.45
C ASP A 253 0.80 -1.37 15.88
N ASP A 254 -0.28 -1.16 16.64
CA ASP A 254 -0.43 -1.55 18.04
C ASP A 254 -0.99 -2.96 18.23
N ASP A 255 -1.47 -3.60 17.16
CA ASP A 255 -1.99 -4.97 17.20
C ASP A 255 -1.50 -5.81 16.01
N ILE A 256 -1.92 -5.50 14.78
CA ILE A 256 -1.67 -6.37 13.61
C ILE A 256 -0.17 -6.62 13.38
N MET A 257 0.64 -5.57 13.26
CA MET A 257 2.05 -5.71 12.87
C MET A 257 2.99 -6.09 14.03
N VAL A 258 2.67 -5.64 15.25
CA VAL A 258 3.47 -6.00 16.44
C VAL A 258 3.32 -7.49 16.77
N HIS A 259 2.16 -8.08 16.50
CA HIS A 259 1.86 -9.47 16.81
C HIS A 259 2.06 -10.44 15.64
N GLY A 260 1.68 -10.03 14.43
CA GLY A 260 1.86 -10.78 13.19
C GLY A 260 1.41 -12.25 13.27
N GLU A 261 2.15 -13.11 12.59
CA GLU A 261 1.86 -14.56 12.52
C GLU A 261 2.11 -15.28 13.83
N ALA A 262 3.03 -14.78 14.66
CA ALA A 262 3.43 -15.42 15.91
C ALA A 262 2.26 -15.48 16.90
N LEU A 263 1.49 -14.39 17.04
CA LEU A 263 0.29 -14.40 17.87
C LEU A 263 -0.77 -15.33 17.29
N ALA A 264 -0.96 -15.35 15.97
CA ALA A 264 -1.94 -16.26 15.36
C ALA A 264 -1.59 -17.73 15.66
N ALA A 265 -0.30 -18.09 15.58
CA ALA A 265 0.20 -19.43 15.93
C ALA A 265 0.05 -19.77 17.41
N GLU A 266 0.28 -18.80 18.31
CA GLU A 266 0.01 -18.95 19.73
C GLU A 266 -1.49 -19.12 20.01
N GLN A 267 -2.32 -18.24 19.44
CA GLN A 267 -3.77 -18.25 19.62
C GLN A 267 -4.39 -19.55 19.14
N GLU A 268 -3.99 -20.08 17.98
CA GLU A 268 -4.50 -21.37 17.49
C GLU A 268 -4.21 -22.52 18.48
N LYS A 269 -3.00 -22.54 19.07
CA LYS A 269 -2.56 -23.61 19.97
C LYS A 269 -3.10 -23.47 21.38
N THR A 270 -3.05 -22.26 21.94
CA THR A 270 -3.25 -21.98 23.38
C THR A 270 -4.15 -20.79 23.65
N GLY A 271 -4.93 -20.33 22.67
CA GLY A 271 -5.84 -19.20 22.81
C GLY A 271 -6.78 -19.35 24.00
N ALA A 272 -6.99 -18.23 24.71
CA ALA A 272 -7.70 -18.18 25.99
C ALA A 272 -9.16 -18.67 25.90
N ASP A 273 -9.79 -18.52 24.74
CA ASP A 273 -11.14 -18.99 24.45
C ASP A 273 -11.27 -19.51 23.00
N GLU A 274 -12.47 -19.98 22.65
CA GLU A 274 -12.76 -20.48 21.30
C GLU A 274 -12.63 -19.40 20.23
N ALA A 275 -12.97 -18.15 20.54
CA ALA A 275 -12.92 -17.05 19.59
C ALA A 275 -11.46 -16.72 19.23
N ALA A 276 -10.57 -16.65 20.22
CA ALA A 276 -9.14 -16.46 20.02
C ALA A 276 -8.53 -17.61 19.21
N ARG A 277 -8.82 -18.87 19.57
CA ARG A 277 -8.36 -20.04 18.81
C ARG A 277 -8.83 -20.00 17.36
N LYS A 278 -10.09 -19.65 17.13
CA LYS A 278 -10.64 -19.49 15.79
C LYS A 278 -9.97 -18.35 15.01
N ALA A 279 -9.74 -17.19 15.63
CA ALA A 279 -9.08 -16.05 14.99
C ALA A 279 -7.65 -16.42 14.53
N GLY A 280 -6.88 -17.07 15.40
CA GLY A 280 -5.54 -17.57 15.05
C GLY A 280 -5.58 -18.59 13.90
N ALA A 281 -6.49 -19.58 13.98
CA ALA A 281 -6.66 -20.59 12.94
C ALA A 281 -7.11 -19.98 11.59
N ASP A 282 -8.07 -19.05 11.61
CA ASP A 282 -8.59 -18.38 10.42
C ASP A 282 -7.50 -17.57 9.71
N PHE A 283 -6.67 -16.85 10.48
CA PHE A 283 -5.55 -16.07 9.97
C PHE A 283 -4.50 -16.97 9.32
N LEU A 284 -4.03 -18.01 10.03
CA LEU A 284 -3.01 -18.93 9.52
C LEU A 284 -3.53 -19.77 8.35
N ALA A 285 -4.83 -20.08 8.29
CA ALA A 285 -5.42 -20.77 7.15
C ALA A 285 -5.25 -19.97 5.84
N GLN A 286 -5.27 -18.63 5.87
CA GLN A 286 -5.01 -17.81 4.67
C GLN A 286 -3.61 -18.07 4.12
N MET A 287 -2.62 -18.13 5.02
CA MET A 287 -1.22 -18.31 4.68
C MET A 287 -0.91 -19.76 4.32
N ARG A 288 -1.28 -20.72 5.16
CA ARG A 288 -1.02 -22.17 4.93
C ARG A 288 -1.62 -22.69 3.63
N LEU A 289 -2.79 -22.19 3.23
CA LEU A 289 -3.42 -22.54 1.95
C LEU A 289 -2.80 -21.79 0.76
N GLY A 290 -2.03 -20.72 0.98
CA GLY A 290 -1.54 -19.85 -0.08
C GLY A 290 -2.66 -19.09 -0.77
N LYS A 291 -3.69 -18.64 -0.02
CA LYS A 291 -4.80 -17.84 -0.59
C LYS A 291 -4.28 -16.55 -1.21
N SER A 292 -3.24 -15.97 -0.61
CA SER A 292 -2.44 -14.93 -1.23
C SER A 292 -1.01 -14.91 -0.72
N TYR A 293 -0.09 -14.43 -1.55
CA TYR A 293 1.34 -14.33 -1.23
C TYR A 293 2.05 -13.36 -2.15
N ILE A 294 3.24 -12.91 -1.73
CA ILE A 294 4.13 -12.06 -2.52
C ILE A 294 5.25 -12.94 -3.10
N HIS A 295 5.51 -12.81 -4.40
CA HIS A 295 6.66 -13.43 -5.03
C HIS A 295 7.09 -12.63 -6.25
N GLY A 296 8.36 -12.18 -6.27
CA GLY A 296 8.92 -11.48 -7.41
C GLY A 296 8.39 -10.06 -7.66
N VAL A 297 8.82 -9.52 -8.81
CA VAL A 297 8.45 -8.19 -9.30
C VAL A 297 8.11 -8.22 -10.78
N ASP A 298 7.25 -7.31 -11.20
CA ASP A 298 6.86 -7.12 -12.59
C ASP A 298 7.90 -6.31 -13.39
N ASN A 299 7.64 -6.07 -14.68
CA ASN A 299 8.52 -5.31 -15.59
C ASN A 299 8.72 -3.84 -15.18
N SER A 300 7.87 -3.31 -14.29
CA SER A 300 7.98 -1.97 -13.72
C SER A 300 8.60 -1.99 -12.31
N GLY A 301 9.11 -3.14 -11.85
CA GLY A 301 9.68 -3.31 -10.52
C GLY A 301 8.64 -3.36 -9.39
N ARG A 302 7.34 -3.45 -9.71
CA ARG A 302 6.27 -3.53 -8.71
C ARG A 302 6.23 -4.93 -8.12
N LEU A 303 6.14 -5.01 -6.80
CA LEU A 303 5.90 -6.27 -6.09
C LEU A 303 4.68 -6.99 -6.63
N ILE A 304 4.81 -8.28 -6.90
CA ILE A 304 3.69 -9.10 -7.34
C ILE A 304 3.05 -9.78 -6.12
N CYS A 305 1.78 -9.43 -5.86
CA CYS A 305 0.90 -10.14 -4.94
C CYS A 305 -0.03 -11.04 -5.74
N VAL A 306 0.03 -12.36 -5.52
CA VAL A 306 -0.89 -13.31 -6.12
C VAL A 306 -2.02 -13.60 -5.13
N VAL A 307 -3.25 -13.63 -5.62
CA VAL A 307 -4.47 -13.98 -4.89
C VAL A 307 -5.16 -15.12 -5.64
N LYS A 308 -5.24 -16.30 -5.03
CA LYS A 308 -5.83 -17.50 -5.63
C LYS A 308 -7.30 -17.58 -5.29
N ALA A 309 -8.15 -17.03 -6.16
CA ALA A 309 -9.57 -16.84 -5.88
C ALA A 309 -10.32 -18.17 -5.65
N ALA A 310 -9.89 -19.26 -6.30
CA ALA A 310 -10.50 -20.58 -6.14
C ALA A 310 -10.32 -21.20 -4.74
N LEU A 311 -9.39 -20.70 -3.94
CA LEU A 311 -9.16 -21.15 -2.56
C LEU A 311 -10.06 -20.45 -1.55
N HIS A 312 -10.79 -19.40 -1.95
CA HIS A 312 -11.72 -18.71 -1.06
C HIS A 312 -13.10 -19.38 -1.06
N ARG A 313 -13.75 -19.47 0.11
CA ARG A 313 -15.18 -19.76 0.22
C ARG A 313 -15.77 -18.91 1.34
N ALA A 314 -16.94 -18.33 1.07
CA ALA A 314 -17.63 -17.47 2.02
C ALA A 314 -17.97 -18.25 3.31
N GLY A 315 -17.68 -17.64 4.46
CA GLY A 315 -18.01 -18.17 5.79
C GLY A 315 -17.02 -19.20 6.37
N GLU A 316 -15.98 -19.60 5.63
CA GLU A 316 -14.93 -20.45 6.22
C GLU A 316 -14.10 -19.71 7.26
N GLN A 317 -13.77 -18.44 6.99
CA GLN A 317 -13.10 -17.54 7.92
C GLN A 317 -13.99 -16.33 8.21
N SER A 318 -13.84 -15.75 9.40
CA SER A 318 -14.58 -14.53 9.76
C SER A 318 -14.15 -13.35 8.88
N GLU A 319 -15.08 -12.41 8.64
CA GLU A 319 -14.77 -11.17 7.92
C GLU A 319 -13.61 -10.43 8.59
N GLU A 320 -13.64 -10.30 9.92
CA GLU A 320 -12.57 -9.69 10.70
C GLU A 320 -11.20 -10.33 10.45
N SER A 321 -11.11 -11.67 10.43
CA SER A 321 -9.83 -12.36 10.16
C SER A 321 -9.34 -12.11 8.74
N LEU A 322 -10.25 -12.07 7.76
CA LEU A 322 -9.91 -11.75 6.36
C LEU A 322 -9.42 -10.30 6.22
N GLU A 323 -10.08 -9.35 6.88
CA GLU A 323 -9.69 -7.94 6.87
C GLU A 323 -8.32 -7.74 7.53
N ARG A 324 -8.11 -8.32 8.73
CA ARG A 324 -6.83 -8.28 9.46
C ARG A 324 -5.69 -8.88 8.65
N TYR A 325 -5.91 -10.06 8.04
CA TYR A 325 -4.92 -10.68 7.17
C TYR A 325 -4.61 -9.85 5.93
N THR A 326 -5.63 -9.23 5.32
CA THR A 326 -5.45 -8.34 4.16
C THR A 326 -4.58 -7.14 4.53
N VAL A 327 -4.84 -6.50 5.67
CA VAL A 327 -4.03 -5.37 6.16
C VAL A 327 -2.61 -5.82 6.49
N TYR A 328 -2.45 -6.95 7.17
CA TYR A 328 -1.15 -7.55 7.46
C TYR A 328 -0.32 -7.76 6.18
N LEU A 329 -0.94 -8.32 5.13
CA LEU A 329 -0.26 -8.58 3.86
C LEU A 329 0.13 -7.27 3.14
N ILE A 330 -0.74 -6.24 3.16
CA ILE A 330 -0.43 -4.92 2.60
C ILE A 330 0.77 -4.30 3.33
N GLU A 331 0.75 -4.27 4.66
CA GLU A 331 1.82 -3.68 5.46
C GLU A 331 3.13 -4.45 5.35
N THR A 332 3.06 -5.78 5.28
CA THR A 332 4.24 -6.62 5.04
C THR A 332 4.80 -6.39 3.63
N SER A 333 3.93 -6.20 2.64
CA SER A 333 4.35 -5.83 1.27
C SER A 333 5.06 -4.48 1.23
N ARG A 334 4.61 -3.50 2.02
CA ARG A 334 5.27 -2.18 2.10
C ARG A 334 6.73 -2.29 2.50
N LEU A 335 7.10 -3.21 3.39
CA LEU A 335 8.49 -3.46 3.79
C LEU A 335 9.40 -3.90 2.64
N MET A 336 8.82 -4.43 1.58
CA MET A 336 9.53 -4.99 0.44
C MET A 336 9.54 -4.06 -0.79
N LEU A 337 8.82 -2.93 -0.75
CA LEU A 337 8.82 -1.95 -1.84
C LEU A 337 10.17 -1.23 -1.86
N LYS A 338 10.77 -1.08 -3.05
CA LYS A 338 12.03 -0.38 -3.24
C LYS A 338 11.92 0.61 -4.39
N PRO A 339 12.51 1.82 -4.26
CA PRO A 339 12.56 2.78 -5.35
C PRO A 339 13.10 2.15 -6.65
N PRO A 340 12.59 2.57 -7.83
CA PRO A 340 11.59 3.62 -8.02
C PRO A 340 10.13 3.14 -7.82
N ALA A 341 9.90 1.85 -7.56
CA ALA A 341 8.56 1.30 -7.45
C ALA A 341 7.93 1.54 -6.06
N ASP A 342 6.83 2.28 -6.02
CA ASP A 342 6.07 2.58 -4.80
C ASP A 342 4.66 1.95 -4.79
N THR A 343 4.41 1.01 -5.72
CA THR A 343 3.11 0.35 -5.93
C THR A 343 3.24 -1.16 -6.14
N ALA A 344 2.13 -1.88 -5.96
CA ALA A 344 2.04 -3.32 -6.20
C ALA A 344 1.34 -3.68 -7.53
N CYS A 345 1.70 -4.83 -8.07
CA CYS A 345 0.97 -5.60 -9.07
C CYS A 345 0.17 -6.69 -8.35
N ILE A 346 -1.16 -6.73 -8.51
CA ILE A 346 -1.99 -7.78 -7.92
C ILE A 346 -2.45 -8.72 -9.03
N ILE A 347 -2.16 -10.01 -8.92
CA ILE A 347 -2.68 -11.06 -9.80
C ILE A 347 -3.83 -11.76 -9.08
N PHE A 348 -5.05 -11.59 -9.56
CA PHE A 348 -6.15 -12.47 -9.18
C PHE A 348 -6.12 -13.70 -10.09
N ASP A 349 -5.56 -14.80 -9.60
CA ASP A 349 -5.60 -16.08 -10.30
C ASP A 349 -6.99 -16.70 -10.13
N MET A 350 -7.72 -16.73 -11.24
CA MET A 350 -9.08 -17.26 -11.33
C MET A 350 -9.10 -18.71 -11.82
N THR A 351 -7.96 -19.38 -11.92
CA THR A 351 -7.88 -20.80 -12.28
C THR A 351 -8.69 -21.63 -11.30
N GLY A 352 -9.69 -22.36 -11.79
CA GLY A 352 -10.59 -23.17 -10.96
C GLY A 352 -11.66 -22.36 -10.21
N PHE A 353 -11.77 -21.05 -10.44
CA PHE A 353 -12.81 -20.23 -9.81
C PHE A 353 -14.22 -20.65 -10.23
N SER A 354 -15.13 -20.65 -9.26
CA SER A 354 -16.57 -20.88 -9.44
C SER A 354 -17.38 -19.87 -8.63
N LEU A 355 -18.70 -19.81 -8.84
CA LEU A 355 -19.57 -18.95 -8.05
C LEU A 355 -19.56 -19.25 -6.54
N ALA A 356 -19.21 -20.47 -6.14
CA ALA A 356 -19.07 -20.83 -4.73
C ALA A 356 -17.90 -20.11 -4.03
N ASN A 357 -16.96 -19.58 -4.82
CA ASN A 357 -15.80 -18.84 -4.33
C ASN A 357 -16.06 -17.32 -4.24
N MET A 358 -17.15 -16.84 -4.82
CA MET A 358 -17.43 -15.40 -4.85
C MET A 358 -17.91 -14.91 -3.50
N ASP A 359 -17.18 -13.98 -2.92
CA ASP A 359 -17.54 -13.29 -1.68
C ASP A 359 -17.32 -11.78 -1.85
N TYR A 360 -18.38 -11.00 -1.63
CA TYR A 360 -18.35 -9.56 -1.86
C TYR A 360 -17.82 -8.76 -0.67
N ALA A 361 -17.82 -9.31 0.54
CA ALA A 361 -17.31 -8.62 1.73
C ALA A 361 -15.80 -8.33 1.62
N PRO A 362 -14.91 -9.33 1.43
CA PRO A 362 -13.47 -9.08 1.26
C PRO A 362 -13.16 -8.25 0.02
N VAL A 363 -13.95 -8.37 -1.06
CA VAL A 363 -13.79 -7.51 -2.25
C VAL A 363 -14.04 -6.05 -1.92
N LYS A 364 -15.15 -5.73 -1.23
CA LYS A 364 -15.43 -4.35 -0.81
C LYS A 364 -14.39 -3.81 0.16
N PHE A 365 -13.86 -4.65 1.05
CA PHE A 365 -12.78 -4.27 1.94
C PHE A 365 -11.49 -3.94 1.19
N MET A 366 -11.07 -4.78 0.23
CA MET A 366 -9.92 -4.50 -0.63
C MET A 366 -10.09 -3.20 -1.42
N ILE A 367 -11.31 -2.91 -1.92
CA ILE A 367 -11.63 -1.63 -2.58
C ILE A 367 -11.44 -0.47 -1.60
N ARG A 368 -11.98 -0.56 -0.37
CA ARG A 368 -11.77 0.47 0.67
C ARG A 368 -10.29 0.68 0.96
N CYS A 369 -9.52 -0.41 1.07
CA CYS A 369 -8.09 -0.33 1.28
C CYS A 369 -7.40 0.51 0.20
N PHE A 370 -7.59 0.21 -1.08
CA PHE A 370 -6.83 0.89 -2.15
C PHE A 370 -7.40 2.26 -2.57
N GLU A 371 -8.65 2.57 -2.27
CA GLU A 371 -9.26 3.87 -2.59
C GLU A 371 -9.21 4.89 -1.44
N ALA A 372 -9.17 4.43 -0.18
CA ALA A 372 -9.26 5.28 1.00
C ALA A 372 -8.01 5.18 1.89
N ASN A 373 -7.63 3.97 2.30
CA ASN A 373 -6.68 3.78 3.40
C ASN A 373 -5.21 3.68 2.94
N TYR A 374 -5.00 3.23 1.71
CA TYR A 374 -3.70 3.04 1.06
C TYR A 374 -3.70 3.68 -0.34
N PRO A 375 -3.97 4.99 -0.44
CA PRO A 375 -4.01 5.67 -1.73
C PRO A 375 -2.72 5.47 -2.50
N GLU A 376 -2.83 5.43 -3.83
CA GLU A 376 -1.67 5.38 -4.73
C GLU A 376 -0.71 4.21 -4.44
N SER A 377 -1.20 3.12 -3.84
CA SER A 377 -0.41 1.90 -3.56
C SER A 377 -0.64 0.78 -4.58
N LEU A 378 -1.73 0.87 -5.35
CA LEU A 378 -2.07 -0.08 -6.41
C LEU A 378 -1.56 0.41 -7.77
N GLY A 379 -0.71 -0.38 -8.43
CA GLY A 379 -0.14 -0.07 -9.74
C GLY A 379 -0.90 -0.73 -10.89
N VAL A 380 -1.11 -2.04 -10.81
CA VAL A 380 -1.86 -2.83 -11.81
C VAL A 380 -2.59 -3.98 -11.14
N VAL A 381 -3.75 -4.36 -11.70
CA VAL A 381 -4.47 -5.58 -11.32
C VAL A 381 -4.58 -6.46 -12.55
N LEU A 382 -4.11 -7.71 -12.47
CA LEU A 382 -4.20 -8.72 -13.50
C LEU A 382 -5.24 -9.76 -13.08
N VAL A 383 -6.42 -9.75 -13.70
CA VAL A 383 -7.40 -10.82 -13.50
C VAL A 383 -7.08 -11.93 -14.50
N HIS A 384 -6.42 -12.97 -14.02
CA HIS A 384 -5.87 -14.05 -14.82
C HIS A 384 -6.82 -15.24 -14.91
N LYS A 385 -7.05 -15.76 -16.12
CA LYS A 385 -7.91 -16.93 -16.41
C LYS A 385 -9.34 -16.82 -15.88
N ALA A 386 -9.92 -15.61 -15.91
CA ALA A 386 -11.29 -15.39 -15.47
C ALA A 386 -12.29 -16.25 -16.29
N PRO A 387 -13.14 -17.09 -15.65
CA PRO A 387 -14.16 -17.84 -16.38
C PRO A 387 -15.23 -16.89 -16.95
N TRP A 388 -15.95 -17.33 -17.98
CA TRP A 388 -16.95 -16.51 -18.68
C TRP A 388 -18.00 -15.89 -17.73
N VAL A 389 -18.38 -16.61 -16.66
CA VAL A 389 -19.33 -16.15 -15.64
C VAL A 389 -18.84 -14.91 -14.90
N PHE A 390 -17.51 -14.72 -14.80
CA PHE A 390 -16.91 -13.58 -14.12
C PHE A 390 -17.21 -12.25 -14.81
N GLN A 391 -17.58 -12.24 -16.10
CA GLN A 391 -17.96 -10.99 -16.80
C GLN A 391 -19.16 -10.30 -16.13
N GLY A 392 -20.14 -11.08 -15.63
CA GLY A 392 -21.27 -10.54 -14.87
C GLY A 392 -20.83 -9.95 -13.53
N ILE A 393 -19.95 -10.66 -12.82
CA ILE A 393 -19.38 -10.25 -11.53
C ILE A 393 -18.55 -8.97 -11.70
N TRP A 394 -17.69 -8.91 -12.72
CA TRP A 394 -16.88 -7.75 -13.01
C TRP A 394 -17.73 -6.52 -13.30
N LYS A 395 -18.86 -6.65 -14.00
CA LYS A 395 -19.79 -5.52 -14.21
C LYS A 395 -20.31 -4.93 -12.89
N VAL A 396 -20.53 -5.77 -11.88
CA VAL A 396 -20.94 -5.34 -10.54
C VAL A 396 -19.76 -4.67 -9.83
N ILE A 397 -18.60 -5.33 -9.75
CA ILE A 397 -17.39 -4.82 -9.07
C ILE A 397 -16.95 -3.49 -9.68
N ARG A 398 -16.92 -3.39 -11.01
CA ARG A 398 -16.56 -2.16 -11.73
C ARG A 398 -17.49 -0.99 -11.37
N GLY A 399 -18.75 -1.25 -11.04
CA GLY A 399 -19.68 -0.22 -10.57
C GLY A 399 -19.37 0.30 -9.16
N TRP A 400 -18.54 -0.42 -8.40
CA TRP A 400 -18.08 0.00 -7.07
C TRP A 400 -16.75 0.73 -7.12
N LEU A 401 -15.92 0.48 -8.13
CA LEU A 401 -14.59 1.07 -8.27
C LEU A 401 -14.66 2.52 -8.73
N ASP A 402 -13.80 3.36 -8.17
CA ASP A 402 -13.51 4.65 -8.78
C ASP A 402 -12.88 4.46 -10.17
N PRO A 403 -13.03 5.42 -11.10
CA PRO A 403 -12.54 5.27 -12.47
C PRO A 403 -11.02 5.03 -12.59
N VAL A 404 -10.22 5.57 -11.67
CA VAL A 404 -8.76 5.40 -11.66
C VAL A 404 -8.41 3.97 -11.29
N VAL A 405 -8.96 3.41 -10.21
CA VAL A 405 -8.70 2.00 -9.87
C VAL A 405 -9.27 1.06 -10.92
N ALA A 406 -10.48 1.32 -11.45
CA ALA A 406 -11.05 0.51 -12.52
C ALA A 406 -10.16 0.47 -13.79
N SER A 407 -9.46 1.57 -14.10
CA SER A 407 -8.54 1.66 -15.25
C SER A 407 -7.26 0.83 -15.09
N LYS A 408 -6.91 0.43 -13.86
CA LYS A 408 -5.72 -0.40 -13.57
C LYS A 408 -5.97 -1.89 -13.79
N VAL A 409 -7.22 -2.30 -14.01
CA VAL A 409 -7.61 -3.71 -14.17
C VAL A 409 -7.41 -4.17 -15.61
N ASN A 410 -6.62 -5.24 -15.77
CA ASN A 410 -6.33 -5.90 -17.04
C ASN A 410 -6.72 -7.37 -16.95
N PHE A 411 -7.25 -7.93 -18.05
CA PHE A 411 -7.63 -9.34 -18.14
C PHE A 411 -6.58 -10.10 -18.94
N THR A 412 -6.13 -11.23 -18.41
CA THR A 412 -5.13 -12.10 -19.04
C THR A 412 -5.64 -13.55 -19.03
N ASN A 413 -5.29 -14.37 -20.01
CA ASN A 413 -5.81 -15.74 -20.14
C ASN A 413 -4.73 -16.82 -20.20
N ASN A 414 -3.47 -16.45 -20.43
CA ASN A 414 -2.34 -17.35 -20.60
C ASN A 414 -1.03 -16.62 -20.28
N ALA A 415 0.09 -17.35 -20.24
CA ALA A 415 1.41 -16.77 -19.97
C ALA A 415 1.77 -15.61 -20.92
N LYS A 416 1.46 -15.72 -22.22
CA LYS A 416 1.77 -14.66 -23.21
C LYS A 416 1.05 -13.34 -22.90
N ASP A 417 -0.16 -13.39 -22.34
CA ASP A 417 -0.85 -12.18 -21.89
C ASP A 417 -0.14 -11.58 -20.65
N LEU A 418 0.34 -12.43 -19.72
CA LEU A 418 1.12 -12.01 -18.55
C LEU A 418 2.50 -11.43 -18.92
N GLU A 419 3.13 -11.89 -20.02
CA GLU A 419 4.43 -11.40 -20.52
C GLU A 419 4.43 -9.89 -20.81
N GLN A 420 3.25 -9.30 -21.04
CA GLN A 420 3.12 -7.85 -21.21
C GLN A 420 3.46 -7.07 -19.92
N PHE A 421 3.37 -7.73 -18.77
CA PHE A 421 3.54 -7.13 -17.45
C PHE A 421 4.72 -7.73 -16.68
N ILE A 422 5.03 -9.01 -16.88
CA ILE A 422 6.01 -9.78 -16.10
C ILE A 422 7.01 -10.42 -17.07
N ALA A 423 8.30 -10.42 -16.74
CA ALA A 423 9.30 -11.06 -17.60
C ALA A 423 9.00 -12.56 -17.72
N PRO A 424 9.09 -13.18 -18.93
CA PRO A 424 8.70 -14.59 -19.13
C PRO A 424 9.34 -15.57 -18.14
N GLU A 425 10.61 -15.37 -17.80
CA GLU A 425 11.38 -16.16 -16.85
C GLU A 425 10.98 -16.00 -15.38
N ARG A 426 10.15 -15.00 -15.06
CA ARG A 426 9.61 -14.68 -13.73
C ARG A 426 8.11 -15.01 -13.60
N ILE A 427 7.53 -15.64 -14.62
CA ILE A 427 6.16 -16.15 -14.53
C ILE A 427 6.25 -17.56 -13.95
N MET A 428 5.62 -17.75 -12.80
CA MET A 428 5.55 -19.04 -12.10
C MET A 428 4.89 -20.12 -12.97
N ARG A 429 5.35 -21.37 -12.83
CA ARG A 429 4.76 -22.52 -13.53
C ARG A 429 3.25 -22.67 -13.29
N GLU A 430 2.76 -22.31 -12.10
CA GLU A 430 1.32 -22.34 -11.79
C GLU A 430 0.49 -21.30 -12.56
N LEU A 431 1.15 -20.26 -13.10
CA LEU A 431 0.57 -19.24 -13.99
C LEU A 431 0.95 -19.49 -15.47
N ASP A 432 1.20 -20.76 -15.82
CA ASP A 432 1.66 -21.25 -17.13
C ASP A 432 3.05 -20.76 -17.58
N GLY A 433 3.85 -20.20 -16.68
CA GLY A 433 5.19 -19.72 -16.99
C GLY A 433 6.30 -20.77 -16.84
N GLY A 434 7.55 -20.29 -16.92
CA GLY A 434 8.74 -21.14 -16.88
C GLY A 434 9.45 -21.21 -15.51
N GLU A 435 9.12 -20.31 -14.58
CA GLU A 435 9.79 -20.23 -13.28
C GLU A 435 9.41 -21.43 -12.40
N ASP A 436 10.43 -22.16 -11.93
CA ASP A 436 10.29 -23.32 -11.06
C ASP A 436 10.24 -22.90 -9.58
N TRP A 437 9.15 -22.21 -9.23
CA TRP A 437 8.86 -21.79 -7.87
C TRP A 437 7.41 -22.16 -7.54
N ALA A 438 7.17 -22.55 -6.30
CA ALA A 438 5.84 -22.82 -5.77
C ALA A 438 5.73 -22.31 -4.34
N TYR A 439 4.58 -21.74 -4.01
CA TYR A 439 4.33 -21.23 -2.68
C TYR A 439 4.42 -22.33 -1.62
N GLN A 440 5.18 -22.04 -0.55
CA GLN A 440 5.30 -22.87 0.64
C GLN A 440 5.22 -21.99 1.87
N TYR A 441 4.39 -22.40 2.82
CA TYR A 441 4.31 -21.71 4.10
C TYR A 441 5.34 -22.29 5.08
N VAL A 442 6.12 -21.42 5.69
CA VAL A 442 7.03 -21.75 6.79
C VAL A 442 6.42 -21.20 8.08
N GLU A 443 6.12 -22.08 9.04
CA GLU A 443 5.56 -21.70 10.33
C GLU A 443 6.49 -20.75 11.12
N PRO A 444 5.95 -19.89 11.99
CA PRO A 444 6.72 -19.16 12.98
C PRO A 444 7.59 -20.10 13.81
N VAL A 445 8.85 -19.72 14.05
CA VAL A 445 9.82 -20.50 14.82
C VAL A 445 9.92 -19.96 16.25
N ASP A 446 10.00 -20.86 17.23
CA ASP A 446 10.18 -20.49 18.63
C ASP A 446 11.40 -19.58 18.81
N GLY A 447 11.18 -18.42 19.43
CA GLY A 447 12.23 -17.43 19.70
C GLY A 447 12.56 -16.48 18.56
N GLU A 448 11.92 -16.57 17.38
CA GLU A 448 12.20 -15.66 16.25
C GLU A 448 11.94 -14.17 16.57
N ASN A 449 11.10 -13.89 17.57
CA ASN A 449 10.77 -12.56 18.07
C ASN A 449 11.44 -12.20 19.40
N ALA A 450 12.45 -12.95 19.84
CA ALA A 450 13.06 -12.77 21.17
C ALA A 450 13.59 -11.34 21.43
N ALA A 451 14.03 -10.64 20.37
CA ALA A 451 14.49 -9.25 20.48
C ALA A 451 13.39 -8.30 21.01
N MET A 452 12.11 -8.57 20.74
CA MET A 452 10.99 -7.73 21.19
C MET A 452 10.82 -7.72 22.72
N ALA A 453 11.40 -8.68 23.44
CA ALA A 453 11.41 -8.68 24.90
C ALA A 453 12.41 -7.68 25.50
N ASP A 454 13.40 -7.22 24.72
CA ASP A 454 14.35 -6.18 25.15
C ASP A 454 13.74 -4.78 24.98
N THR A 455 12.89 -4.42 25.93
CA THR A 455 12.22 -3.12 25.94
C THR A 455 13.19 -1.96 26.17
N ALA A 456 14.33 -2.20 26.84
CA ALA A 456 15.32 -1.16 27.09
C ALA A 456 16.01 -0.73 25.78
N ALA A 457 16.42 -1.69 24.94
CA ALA A 457 16.98 -1.42 23.62
C ALA A 457 15.93 -0.78 22.70
N ARG A 458 14.69 -1.29 22.70
CA ARG A 458 13.57 -0.71 21.95
C ARG A 458 13.36 0.76 22.32
N ASP A 459 13.24 1.07 23.61
CA ASP A 459 12.94 2.42 24.09
C ASP A 459 14.12 3.38 23.88
N ALA A 460 15.36 2.88 23.81
CA ALA A 460 16.52 3.67 23.39
C ALA A 460 16.45 4.01 21.89
N LEU A 461 16.12 3.05 21.03
CA LEU A 461 15.98 3.25 19.59
C LEU A 461 14.77 4.14 19.25
N LEU A 462 13.68 4.03 19.99
CA LEU A 462 12.52 4.93 19.83
C LEU A 462 12.88 6.38 20.19
N ARG A 463 13.68 6.61 21.24
CA ARG A 463 14.17 7.97 21.56
C ARG A 463 15.12 8.53 20.49
N GLU A 464 16.01 7.69 19.95
CA GLU A 464 16.85 8.09 18.81
C GLU A 464 15.99 8.48 17.61
N ARG A 465 14.93 7.71 17.34
CA ARG A 465 14.01 7.96 16.25
C ARG A 465 13.19 9.24 16.43
N GLU A 466 12.72 9.51 17.65
CA GLU A 466 12.01 10.75 17.97
C GLU A 466 12.87 11.99 17.70
N ALA A 467 14.17 11.94 18.05
CA ALA A 467 15.09 13.03 17.74
C ALA A 467 15.25 13.27 16.23
N LEU A 468 15.21 12.22 15.41
CA LEU A 468 15.21 12.35 13.95
C LEU A 468 13.89 12.93 13.42
N TYR A 469 12.75 12.64 14.04
CA TYR A 469 11.47 13.26 13.70
C TYR A 469 11.52 14.77 13.98
N GLU A 470 11.97 15.16 15.17
CA GLU A 470 12.15 16.57 15.54
C GLU A 470 13.11 17.29 14.58
N GLU A 471 14.22 16.65 14.20
CA GLU A 471 15.13 17.20 13.21
C GLU A 471 14.43 17.38 11.85
N TYR A 472 13.74 16.36 11.34
CA TYR A 472 13.05 16.43 10.04
C TYR A 472 11.98 17.52 10.02
N GLU A 473 11.22 17.66 11.09
CA GLU A 473 10.22 18.72 11.23
C GLU A 473 10.86 20.10 11.21
N GLN A 474 11.92 20.31 11.99
CA GLN A 474 12.62 21.59 11.99
C GLN A 474 13.15 21.92 10.59
N ARG A 475 13.77 20.96 9.89
CA ARG A 475 14.22 21.16 8.50
C ARG A 475 13.05 21.44 7.55
N THR A 476 11.89 20.84 7.80
CA THR A 476 10.67 21.09 7.03
C THR A 476 10.14 22.50 7.25
N VAL A 477 10.15 23.00 8.49
CA VAL A 477 9.80 24.38 8.82
C VAL A 477 10.76 25.36 8.12
N ASP A 478 12.07 25.12 8.17
CA ASP A 478 13.08 25.94 7.49
C ASP A 478 12.84 25.97 5.97
N TRP A 479 12.52 24.81 5.38
CA TRP A 479 12.22 24.68 3.96
C TRP A 479 10.93 25.41 3.56
N ILE A 480 9.88 25.34 4.38
CA ILE A 480 8.64 26.08 4.17
C ILE A 480 8.90 27.59 4.14
N GLY A 481 9.66 28.10 5.12
CA GLY A 481 9.96 29.53 5.27
C GLY A 481 11.05 30.08 4.33
N SER A 482 11.63 29.25 3.45
CA SER A 482 12.71 29.66 2.56
C SER A 482 12.20 30.32 1.26
N GLU A 483 12.31 31.64 1.18
CA GLU A 483 11.96 32.45 -0.01
C GLU A 483 13.01 32.35 -1.13
N GLU A 484 14.30 32.28 -0.75
CA GLU A 484 15.44 32.19 -1.68
C GLU A 484 15.60 30.76 -2.23
N ALA A 485 15.73 30.63 -3.55
CA ALA A 485 15.83 29.33 -4.22
C ALA A 485 17.01 28.47 -3.72
N ASP A 486 18.19 29.07 -3.55
CA ASP A 486 19.38 28.35 -3.10
C ASP A 486 19.24 27.85 -1.66
N LYS A 487 18.63 28.67 -0.78
CA LYS A 487 18.36 28.28 0.61
C LYS A 487 17.31 27.17 0.67
N ARG A 488 16.29 27.24 -0.19
CA ARG A 488 15.27 26.20 -0.30
C ARG A 488 15.86 24.88 -0.77
N ALA A 489 16.71 24.88 -1.79
CA ALA A 489 17.40 23.69 -2.26
C ALA A 489 18.30 23.08 -1.17
N ALA A 490 19.04 23.91 -0.44
CA ALA A 490 19.87 23.45 0.69
C ALA A 490 19.02 22.85 1.82
N ALA A 491 17.89 23.47 2.17
CA ALA A 491 16.96 22.94 3.16
C ALA A 491 16.33 21.60 2.71
N GLN A 492 15.97 21.48 1.43
CA GLN A 492 15.46 20.24 0.85
C GLN A 492 16.50 19.11 0.90
N ALA A 493 17.75 19.40 0.54
CA ALA A 493 18.84 18.42 0.65
C ALA A 493 19.05 17.97 2.11
N ALA A 494 19.00 18.90 3.08
CA ALA A 494 19.09 18.58 4.50
C ALA A 494 17.92 17.69 4.98
N ARG A 495 16.68 17.94 4.51
CA ARG A 495 15.51 17.09 4.80
C ARG A 495 15.71 15.67 4.28
N ASN A 496 16.18 15.53 3.04
CA ASN A 496 16.42 14.24 2.41
C ASN A 496 17.48 13.43 3.16
N GLU A 497 18.54 14.08 3.66
CA GLU A 497 19.54 13.40 4.49
C GLU A 497 18.95 12.88 5.81
N VAL A 498 18.06 13.65 6.46
CA VAL A 498 17.33 13.15 7.65
C VAL A 498 16.39 12.00 7.29
N ALA A 499 15.71 12.05 6.15
CA ALA A 499 14.88 10.93 5.67
C ALA A 499 15.70 9.64 5.47
N ARG A 500 16.91 9.75 4.93
CA ARG A 500 17.83 8.61 4.77
C ARG A 500 18.30 8.02 6.11
N LYS A 501 18.52 8.89 7.11
CA LYS A 501 18.79 8.46 8.49
C LYS A 501 17.57 7.74 9.09
N LEU A 502 16.36 8.24 8.87
CA LEU A 502 15.12 7.61 9.34
C LEU A 502 14.90 6.21 8.76
N ASP A 503 15.21 6.00 7.46
CA ASP A 503 15.17 4.67 6.81
C ASP A 503 16.18 3.72 7.47
N THR A 504 17.46 4.10 7.50
CA THR A 504 18.53 3.27 8.09
C THR A 504 18.24 2.94 9.56
N GLN A 505 17.74 3.92 10.32
CA GLN A 505 17.41 3.76 11.73
C GLN A 505 16.21 2.84 11.93
N TYR A 506 15.20 2.89 11.06
CA TYR A 506 14.03 2.00 11.16
C TYR A 506 14.46 0.53 11.15
N TRP A 507 15.41 0.14 10.30
CA TRP A 507 15.86 -1.25 10.21
C TRP A 507 16.66 -1.73 11.43
N ARG A 508 17.18 -0.80 12.25
CA ARG A 508 17.72 -1.13 13.58
C ARG A 508 16.60 -1.32 14.62
N LEU A 509 15.51 -0.57 14.49
CA LEU A 509 14.34 -0.65 15.36
C LEU A 509 13.42 -1.84 15.04
N ASP A 510 13.29 -2.22 13.78
CA ASP A 510 12.36 -3.23 13.26
C ASP A 510 12.32 -4.55 14.08
N PRO A 511 13.46 -5.15 14.48
CA PRO A 511 13.46 -6.38 15.28
C PRO A 511 12.75 -6.28 16.64
N TYR A 512 12.55 -5.05 17.14
CA TYR A 512 11.99 -4.79 18.47
C TYR A 512 10.52 -4.38 18.45
N VAL A 513 9.97 -4.05 17.27
CA VAL A 513 8.63 -3.44 17.14
C VAL A 513 7.69 -4.20 16.22
N ARG A 514 8.19 -5.22 15.51
CA ARG A 514 7.41 -6.00 14.54
C ARG A 514 7.72 -7.48 14.66
N ALA A 515 6.68 -8.31 14.70
CA ALA A 515 6.83 -9.76 14.59
C ALA A 515 7.39 -10.17 13.22
N ARG A 516 8.23 -11.21 13.20
CA ARG A 516 8.77 -11.78 11.96
C ARG A 516 7.66 -12.37 11.09
N SER A 517 7.78 -12.14 9.79
CA SER A 517 6.89 -12.64 8.76
C SER A 517 7.47 -13.84 8.05
N LEU A 518 6.66 -14.52 7.24
CA LEU A 518 7.08 -15.51 6.27
C LEU A 518 8.25 -15.01 5.43
N TYR A 519 8.19 -13.74 5.00
CA TYR A 519 9.21 -13.13 4.13
C TYR A 519 10.52 -12.87 4.85
N ASP A 520 10.53 -12.70 6.17
CA ASP A 520 11.75 -12.74 6.98
C ASP A 520 12.31 -14.18 7.01
N ARG A 521 11.46 -15.19 7.28
CA ARG A 521 11.86 -16.60 7.41
C ARG A 521 12.43 -17.19 6.11
N VAL A 522 11.86 -16.84 4.96
CA VAL A 522 12.34 -17.32 3.65
C VAL A 522 13.45 -16.45 3.04
N GLY A 523 13.92 -15.43 3.77
CA GLY A 523 15.06 -14.61 3.38
C GLY A 523 14.78 -13.61 2.25
N ILE A 524 13.50 -13.26 2.02
CA ILE A 524 13.13 -12.16 1.12
C ILE A 524 13.42 -10.82 1.79
N ILE A 525 13.03 -10.66 3.06
CA ILE A 525 13.43 -9.52 3.90
C ILE A 525 14.68 -9.94 4.67
N LYS A 526 15.79 -9.26 4.41
CA LYS A 526 17.09 -9.50 5.06
C LYS A 526 17.43 -8.35 6.03
N PRO A 527 18.39 -8.55 6.96
CA PRO A 527 18.83 -7.50 7.87
C PRO A 527 19.17 -6.19 7.15
N GLY A 528 18.87 -5.06 7.77
CA GLY A 528 19.08 -3.73 7.18
C GLY A 528 18.07 -3.37 6.07
N GLY A 529 16.98 -4.13 5.93
CA GLY A 529 15.95 -3.84 4.93
C GLY A 529 16.32 -4.21 3.51
N VAL A 530 17.36 -5.02 3.33
CA VAL A 530 17.75 -5.55 2.02
C VAL A 530 16.66 -6.52 1.56
N VAL A 531 16.19 -6.36 0.33
CA VAL A 531 15.14 -7.21 -0.24
C VAL A 531 15.72 -8.05 -1.37
N ASP A 532 15.51 -9.36 -1.28
CA ASP A 532 15.84 -10.31 -2.33
C ASP A 532 14.53 -10.92 -2.85
N TYR A 533 14.09 -10.45 -4.01
CA TYR A 533 12.82 -10.91 -4.59
C TYR A 533 12.87 -12.36 -5.10
N TYR A 534 14.07 -12.95 -5.23
CA TYR A 534 14.29 -14.29 -5.78
C TYR A 534 15.39 -15.03 -5.00
N PRO A 535 15.19 -15.31 -3.70
CA PRO A 535 16.22 -15.95 -2.88
C PRO A 535 16.51 -17.37 -3.40
N SER A 536 17.79 -17.76 -3.36
CA SER A 536 18.21 -19.09 -3.81
C SER A 536 17.59 -20.19 -2.96
N THR A 537 17.02 -21.22 -3.59
CA THR A 537 16.35 -22.37 -2.95
C THR A 537 17.27 -23.29 -2.12
N ASN A 538 18.59 -23.03 -2.09
CA ASN A 538 19.60 -23.82 -1.39
C ASN A 538 19.92 -23.33 0.05
N GLY A 539 19.11 -22.44 0.61
CA GLY A 539 19.27 -21.94 1.99
C GLY A 539 18.66 -22.88 3.05
N PRO A 540 19.09 -22.78 4.33
CA PRO A 540 18.66 -23.67 5.41
C PRO A 540 17.14 -23.68 5.68
N ALA A 541 16.39 -22.69 5.18
CA ALA A 541 14.93 -22.63 5.29
C ALA A 541 14.17 -23.67 4.45
N ALA A 542 14.78 -24.23 3.40
CA ALA A 542 14.13 -25.20 2.51
C ALA A 542 13.85 -26.56 3.18
N ALA A 543 14.46 -26.86 4.32
CA ALA A 543 14.36 -28.16 4.97
C ALA A 543 13.14 -28.33 5.90
N ALA A 544 12.35 -27.28 6.16
CA ALA A 544 11.29 -27.28 7.17
C ALA A 544 9.85 -27.12 6.63
N ALA A 545 9.65 -27.05 5.31
CA ALA A 545 8.34 -26.79 4.73
C ALA A 545 7.49 -28.08 4.60
N THR A 546 6.37 -28.15 5.32
CA THR A 546 5.29 -29.11 5.05
C THR A 546 3.99 -28.35 4.84
N ASN A 547 3.47 -28.33 3.61
CA ASN A 547 2.11 -27.86 3.38
C ASN A 547 1.13 -28.90 3.95
N GLY A 548 0.30 -28.48 4.91
CA GLY A 548 -0.76 -29.32 5.49
C GLY A 548 -1.80 -29.68 4.43
N THR A 549 -1.74 -30.90 3.90
CA THR A 549 -2.84 -31.49 3.15
C THR A 549 -4.03 -31.66 4.08
N ALA A 550 -5.06 -30.83 3.92
CA ALA A 550 -6.40 -31.17 4.37
C ALA A 550 -6.79 -32.48 3.66
N ALA A 551 -6.82 -33.57 4.41
CA ALA A 551 -7.25 -34.87 3.91
C ALA A 551 -8.69 -34.73 3.39
N ALA A 552 -8.86 -34.80 2.07
CA ALA A 552 -10.13 -35.13 1.48
C ALA A 552 -10.50 -36.53 1.96
N THR A 553 -11.43 -36.61 2.91
CA THR A 553 -12.08 -37.87 3.27
C THR A 553 -12.84 -38.36 2.04
N THR A 554 -12.20 -39.28 1.31
CA THR A 554 -12.88 -40.17 0.38
C THR A 554 -13.83 -41.02 1.21
N ALA A 555 -15.12 -40.69 1.16
CA ALA A 555 -16.16 -41.59 1.64
C ALA A 555 -16.15 -42.83 0.75
N ASP A 556 -15.62 -43.93 1.29
CA ASP A 556 -15.78 -45.26 0.73
C ASP A 556 -17.27 -45.61 0.78
N THR A 557 -17.92 -45.66 -0.38
CA THR A 557 -19.25 -46.24 -0.50
C THR A 557 -19.12 -47.76 -0.37
N SER A 558 -19.31 -48.26 0.84
CA SER A 558 -19.57 -49.68 1.10
C SER A 558 -20.91 -50.05 0.46
N ALA A 559 -20.85 -50.84 -0.61
CA ALA A 559 -22.00 -51.57 -1.11
C ALA A 559 -22.19 -52.81 -0.22
N ASP A 560 -23.06 -52.67 0.78
CA ASP A 560 -23.80 -53.77 1.41
C ASP A 560 -24.76 -53.15 2.43
N ASP A 561 -26.01 -52.94 1.99
CA ASP A 561 -27.20 -53.09 2.83
C ASP A 561 -28.40 -53.19 1.88
N VAL A 562 -28.70 -54.45 1.54
CA VAL A 562 -29.97 -54.90 0.97
C VAL A 562 -30.74 -55.54 2.12
N ASP A 563 -31.72 -54.84 2.68
CA ASP A 563 -33.05 -55.34 3.07
C ASP A 563 -33.92 -54.23 3.68
#